data_AF-A0A4Y3VG55-F1
#
_entry.id   AF-A0A4Y3VG55-F1
#
_cell.length_a   1.000
_cell.length_b   1.000
_cell.length_c   1.000
_cell.angle_alpha   90.00
_cell.angle_beta   90.00
_cell.angle_gamma   90.00
#
_symmetry.space_group_name_H-M   'P 1'
#
loop_
_entity.id
_entity.type
_entity.pdbx_description
1 polymer ?
#
loop_
_entity_poly.entity_id
_entity_poly.type
_entity_poly.pdbx_seq_one_letter_code
_entity_poly.pdbx_strand_id
1 'polypeptide(L)'
;MNVTSFDDSKGIPFRLVDPPSGTVLLTAEKVLDFFVAPDQEPAPLVTFAGVHHLDPDRRKAEEAELQVVDHRGETIGEYYLGRVKAAYQQPPDVTGERHPDVRYDFFGFTEEYPRAGEIWRIWADERPAERGEWARLPSEWHESWLHVVQTSWFTRDRRATRYGTAATVILDGSEITGRDAFYCALGEAVNGPRGYFGSNLDALFDCLRTMRGDGAAPFDLVWRNHSASRDALGADFTGRVLDLLRECGVAVLTA
;
A
#
# COMPACT_ATOMS: atom_id res chain seq x y z
N MET A 1 32.97 0.22 16.55
CA MET A 1 32.40 -0.58 15.45
C MET A 1 31.84 0.43 14.47
N ASN A 2 32.43 0.52 13.28
CA ASN A 2 32.08 1.53 12.29
C ASN A 2 30.68 1.22 11.75
N VAL A 3 29.74 2.12 12.02
CA VAL A 3 28.51 2.25 11.24
C VAL A 3 28.96 2.78 9.88
N THR A 4 28.98 1.91 8.86
CA THR A 4 29.02 2.35 7.48
C THR A 4 27.77 3.17 7.22
N SER A 5 27.94 4.48 7.22
CA SER A 5 26.98 5.44 6.68
C SER A 5 26.83 5.13 5.19
N PHE A 6 25.77 4.42 4.83
CA PHE A 6 25.35 4.27 3.44
C PHE A 6 24.63 5.56 3.03
N ASP A 7 25.36 6.48 2.40
CA ASP A 7 24.79 7.65 1.73
C ASP A 7 24.82 7.38 0.22
N ASP A 8 23.76 6.74 -0.29
CA ASP A 8 23.45 6.58 -1.72
C ASP A 8 21.92 6.34 -1.96
N SER A 9 21.07 6.62 -0.97
CA SER A 9 19.66 6.19 -0.94
C SER A 9 18.65 7.26 -1.38
N LYS A 10 19.00 8.18 -2.28
CA LYS A 10 17.99 9.10 -2.83
C LYS A 10 17.17 8.41 -3.93
N GLY A 11 16.04 7.82 -3.53
CA GLY A 11 14.94 7.47 -4.44
C GLY A 11 14.90 6.01 -4.94
N ILE A 12 15.57 5.07 -4.28
CA ILE A 12 15.50 3.63 -4.62
C ILE A 12 14.50 2.93 -3.69
N PRO A 13 13.27 2.63 -4.16
CA PRO A 13 12.16 2.34 -3.26
C PRO A 13 12.13 0.90 -2.77
N PHE A 14 12.71 -0.07 -3.45
CA PHE A 14 12.57 -1.48 -3.06
C PHE A 14 13.82 -2.02 -2.39
N ARG A 15 13.65 -2.72 -1.27
CA ARG A 15 14.72 -3.42 -0.53
C ARG A 15 14.30 -4.85 -0.24
N LEU A 16 15.13 -5.82 -0.60
CA LEU A 16 14.98 -7.19 -0.10
C LEU A 16 15.80 -7.33 1.17
N VAL A 17 15.15 -7.72 2.27
CA VAL A 17 15.76 -7.77 3.60
C VAL A 17 15.60 -9.16 4.19
N ASP A 18 16.56 -9.57 5.02
CA ASP A 18 16.47 -10.72 5.93
C ASP A 18 16.28 -10.17 7.36
N PRO A 19 15.03 -9.98 7.82
CA PRO A 19 14.72 -9.32 9.09
C PRO A 19 15.40 -9.95 10.31
N PRO A 20 15.49 -11.30 10.45
CA PRO A 20 16.21 -11.91 11.57
C PRO A 20 17.67 -11.45 11.72
N SER A 21 18.34 -11.15 10.61
CA SER A 21 19.71 -10.64 10.61
C SER A 21 19.83 -9.12 10.44
N GLY A 22 18.75 -8.45 10.02
CA GLY A 22 18.72 -7.04 9.63
C GLY A 22 19.50 -6.77 8.33
N THR A 23 19.86 -7.80 7.58
CA THR A 23 20.72 -7.64 6.38
C THR A 23 19.88 -7.23 5.18
N VAL A 24 20.29 -6.17 4.48
CA VAL A 24 19.75 -5.81 3.17
C VAL A 24 20.46 -6.62 2.10
N LEU A 25 19.73 -7.55 1.48
CA LEU A 25 20.23 -8.43 0.42
C LEU A 25 20.41 -7.65 -0.89
N LEU A 26 19.47 -6.77 -1.23
CA LEU A 26 19.57 -5.90 -2.41
C LEU A 26 18.67 -4.68 -2.31
N THR A 27 18.98 -3.64 -3.09
CA THR A 27 18.07 -2.51 -3.34
C THR A 27 17.84 -2.31 -4.84
N ALA A 28 16.63 -1.94 -5.25
CA ALA A 28 16.25 -1.83 -6.65
C ALA A 28 15.22 -0.72 -6.92
N GLU A 29 15.23 -0.21 -8.15
CA GLU A 29 14.29 0.82 -8.62
C GLU A 29 12.88 0.26 -8.80
N LYS A 30 12.78 -1.00 -9.25
CA LYS A 30 11.51 -1.66 -9.56
C LYS A 30 11.55 -3.13 -9.18
N VAL A 31 10.38 -3.67 -8.87
CA VAL A 31 10.14 -5.11 -8.81
C VAL A 31 9.13 -5.46 -9.90
N LEU A 32 9.53 -6.31 -10.83
CA LEU A 32 8.70 -6.83 -11.91
C LEU A 32 8.34 -8.29 -11.61
N ASP A 33 7.19 -8.73 -12.13
CA ASP A 33 6.70 -10.11 -12.00
C ASP A 33 6.29 -10.53 -10.56
N PHE A 34 6.35 -9.62 -9.58
CA PHE A 34 5.86 -9.83 -8.21
C PHE A 34 4.42 -9.35 -8.01
N PHE A 35 4.12 -8.13 -8.47
CA PHE A 35 2.78 -7.56 -8.47
C PHE A 35 2.07 -7.98 -9.75
N VAL A 36 1.05 -8.84 -9.62
CA VAL A 36 0.41 -9.53 -10.75
C VAL A 36 -1.10 -9.36 -10.70
N ALA A 37 -1.79 -9.67 -11.80
CA ALA A 37 -3.26 -9.74 -11.78
C ALA A 37 -3.73 -10.99 -11.02
N PRO A 38 -4.93 -10.99 -10.38
CA PRO A 38 -5.43 -12.10 -9.57
C PRO A 38 -5.42 -13.49 -10.24
N ASP A 39 -5.65 -13.55 -11.56
CA ASP A 39 -5.69 -14.81 -12.31
C ASP A 39 -4.39 -15.10 -13.10
N GLN A 40 -3.32 -14.35 -12.86
CA GLN A 40 -2.06 -14.52 -13.55
C GLN A 40 -1.23 -15.63 -12.91
N GLU A 41 -0.79 -16.61 -13.72
CA GLU A 41 0.14 -17.63 -13.24
C GLU A 41 1.46 -16.97 -12.80
N PRO A 42 1.96 -17.26 -11.57
CA PRO A 42 3.20 -16.68 -11.07
C PRO A 42 4.37 -16.92 -12.02
N ALA A 43 5.14 -15.88 -12.31
CA ALA A 43 6.40 -16.07 -13.00
C ALA A 43 7.33 -16.94 -12.14
N PRO A 44 8.16 -17.79 -12.74
CA PRO A 44 9.10 -18.61 -11.97
C PRO A 44 10.15 -17.76 -11.25
N LEU A 45 10.39 -16.53 -11.72
CA LEU A 45 11.37 -15.61 -11.16
C LEU A 45 10.78 -14.19 -11.12
N VAL A 46 11.04 -13.50 -10.03
CA VAL A 46 10.83 -12.06 -9.84
C VAL A 46 12.08 -11.30 -10.27
N THR A 47 11.89 -10.19 -10.98
CA THR A 47 12.99 -9.36 -11.47
C THR A 47 13.08 -8.07 -10.67
N PHE A 48 14.17 -7.89 -9.94
CA PHE A 48 14.59 -6.60 -9.40
C PHE A 48 15.32 -5.83 -10.49
N ALA A 49 14.71 -4.78 -11.01
CA ALA A 49 15.28 -3.99 -12.10
C ALA A 49 15.99 -2.74 -11.58
N GLY A 50 17.14 -2.43 -12.17
CA GLY A 50 17.99 -1.32 -11.73
C GLY A 50 18.47 -1.51 -10.30
N VAL A 51 19.32 -2.52 -10.05
CA VAL A 51 19.87 -2.82 -8.72
C VAL A 51 21.04 -1.89 -8.39
N HIS A 52 20.97 -1.25 -7.23
CA HIS A 52 21.97 -0.29 -6.74
C HIS A 52 22.87 -0.91 -5.66
N HIS A 53 22.32 -1.80 -4.85
CA HIS A 53 23.05 -2.56 -3.84
C HIS A 53 22.73 -4.04 -3.98
N LEU A 54 23.74 -4.88 -3.81
CA LEU A 54 23.61 -6.34 -3.77
C LEU A 54 24.65 -6.89 -2.80
N ASP A 55 24.21 -7.65 -1.80
CA ASP A 55 25.11 -8.43 -0.95
C ASP A 55 25.47 -9.75 -1.69
N PRO A 56 26.72 -9.91 -2.15
CA PRO A 56 27.12 -11.08 -2.94
C PRO A 56 27.18 -12.37 -2.10
N ASP A 57 27.29 -12.26 -0.78
CA ASP A 57 27.38 -13.40 0.14
C ASP A 57 25.99 -13.88 0.58
N ARG A 58 24.96 -13.03 0.45
CA ARG A 58 23.57 -13.32 0.86
C ARG A 58 22.66 -13.58 -0.33
N ARG A 59 22.82 -14.78 -0.89
CA ARG A 59 22.03 -15.28 -2.04
C ARG A 59 20.69 -15.92 -1.69
N LYS A 60 20.37 -16.08 -0.41
CA LYS A 60 19.14 -16.69 0.07
C LYS A 60 18.78 -16.15 1.45
N ALA A 61 17.49 -16.14 1.74
CA ALA A 61 16.93 -15.90 3.06
C ALA A 61 15.68 -16.77 3.22
N GLU A 62 15.39 -17.22 4.44
CA GLU A 62 14.26 -18.11 4.73
C GLU A 62 13.03 -17.34 5.26
N GLU A 63 13.23 -16.10 5.73
CA GLU A 63 12.19 -15.22 6.30
C GLU A 63 12.25 -13.83 5.66
N ALA A 64 12.53 -13.75 4.36
CA ALA A 64 12.75 -12.50 3.67
C ALA A 64 11.51 -11.61 3.60
N GLU A 65 11.77 -10.31 3.57
CA GLU A 65 10.77 -9.28 3.37
C GLU A 65 11.15 -8.39 2.18
N LEU A 66 10.16 -8.05 1.36
CA LEU A 66 10.28 -6.93 0.44
C LEU A 66 9.77 -5.68 1.16
N GLN A 67 10.67 -4.77 1.46
CA GLN A 67 10.37 -3.48 2.03
C GLN A 67 10.30 -2.42 0.92
N VAL A 68 9.34 -1.51 1.05
CA VAL A 68 9.22 -0.29 0.26
C VAL A 68 9.63 0.88 1.15
N VAL A 69 10.56 1.71 0.69
CA VAL A 69 11.06 2.86 1.43
C VAL A 69 10.81 4.17 0.69
N ASP A 70 10.62 5.25 1.44
CA ASP A 70 10.56 6.59 0.86
C ASP A 70 11.95 7.20 0.62
N HIS A 71 11.97 8.42 0.08
CA HIS A 71 13.17 9.22 -0.15
C HIS A 71 14.04 9.49 1.08
N ARG A 72 13.50 9.35 2.30
CA ARG A 72 14.24 9.47 3.56
C ARG A 72 14.78 8.13 4.04
N GLY A 73 14.45 7.05 3.34
CA GLY A 73 14.77 5.69 3.70
C GLY A 73 13.86 5.11 4.78
N GLU A 74 12.74 5.77 5.12
CA GLU A 74 11.74 5.25 6.05
C GLU A 74 10.91 4.17 5.35
N THR A 75 10.64 3.05 6.04
CA THR A 75 9.79 1.99 5.49
C THR A 75 8.34 2.45 5.46
N ILE A 76 7.75 2.40 4.26
CA ILE A 76 6.38 2.84 3.99
C ILE A 76 5.46 1.71 3.54
N GLY A 77 6.00 0.52 3.27
CA GLY A 77 5.25 -0.69 2.95
C GLY A 77 6.13 -1.93 3.09
N GLU A 78 5.55 -3.08 3.44
CA GLU A 78 6.29 -4.32 3.70
C GLU A 78 5.49 -5.53 3.21
N TYR A 79 6.18 -6.50 2.62
CA TYR A 79 5.63 -7.76 2.16
C TYR A 79 6.50 -8.91 2.68
N TYR A 80 5.91 -9.79 3.50
CA TYR A 80 6.58 -10.99 3.94
C TYR A 80 6.60 -12.02 2.81
N LEU A 81 7.78 -12.36 2.32
CA LEU A 81 7.99 -13.31 1.22
C LEU A 81 8.30 -14.72 1.72
N GLY A 82 8.78 -14.85 2.96
CA GLY A 82 9.35 -16.09 3.45
C GLY A 82 10.63 -16.43 2.68
N ARG A 83 10.68 -17.62 2.08
CA ARG A 83 11.91 -18.08 1.44
C ARG A 83 12.15 -17.39 0.10
N VAL A 84 13.38 -16.91 -0.12
CA VAL A 84 13.83 -16.36 -1.40
C VAL A 84 15.21 -16.88 -1.77
N LYS A 85 15.48 -16.99 -3.08
CA LYS A 85 16.78 -17.42 -3.59
C LYS A 85 17.18 -16.70 -4.87
N ALA A 86 18.39 -16.16 -4.90
CA ALA A 86 18.98 -15.56 -6.10
C ALA A 86 19.14 -16.59 -7.24
N ALA A 87 18.78 -16.19 -8.46
CA ALA A 87 18.82 -17.04 -9.65
C ALA A 87 20.14 -16.93 -10.46
N TYR A 88 21.05 -16.03 -10.10
CA TYR A 88 22.37 -15.91 -10.74
C TYR A 88 23.34 -16.97 -10.21
N GLN A 89 24.35 -17.38 -11.01
CA GLN A 89 25.43 -18.26 -10.53
C GLN A 89 26.56 -17.46 -9.87
N GLN A 90 26.98 -16.37 -10.51
CA GLN A 90 27.92 -15.37 -10.00
C GLN A 90 27.19 -14.03 -9.86
N PRO A 91 27.44 -13.26 -8.78
CA PRO A 91 26.77 -11.98 -8.58
C PRO A 91 27.18 -10.99 -9.68
N PRO A 92 26.24 -10.23 -10.26
CA PRO A 92 26.57 -9.16 -11.19
C PRO A 92 27.33 -8.04 -10.46
N ASP A 93 28.18 -7.34 -11.21
CA ASP A 93 28.81 -6.13 -10.72
C ASP A 93 27.78 -4.99 -10.68
N VAL A 94 27.51 -4.49 -9.48
CA VAL A 94 26.57 -3.39 -9.21
C VAL A 94 27.30 -2.07 -8.91
N THR A 95 28.64 -2.05 -8.98
CA THR A 95 29.46 -0.87 -8.65
C THR A 95 29.69 0.08 -9.84
N GLY A 96 29.31 -0.35 -11.05
CA GLY A 96 29.44 0.44 -12.27
C GLY A 96 28.30 1.45 -12.48
N GLU A 97 28.45 2.32 -13.48
CA GLU A 97 27.44 3.33 -13.85
C GLU A 97 26.12 2.72 -14.39
N ARG A 98 26.10 1.42 -14.71
CA ARG A 98 24.91 0.70 -15.15
C ARG A 98 24.39 -0.17 -14.03
N HIS A 99 23.16 0.08 -13.61
CA HIS A 99 22.45 -0.72 -12.63
C HIS A 99 21.85 -1.97 -13.30
N PRO A 100 22.33 -3.19 -12.98
CA PRO A 100 21.87 -4.41 -13.63
C PRO A 100 20.51 -4.87 -13.07
N ASP A 101 19.84 -5.74 -13.83
CA ASP A 101 18.67 -6.47 -13.34
C ASP A 101 19.11 -7.77 -12.65
N VAL A 102 18.48 -8.08 -11.51
CA VAL A 102 18.78 -9.27 -10.71
C VAL A 102 17.49 -10.06 -10.47
N ARG A 103 17.56 -11.38 -10.66
CA ARG A 103 16.39 -12.25 -10.53
C ARG A 103 16.44 -13.11 -9.28
N TYR A 104 15.29 -13.26 -8.65
CA TYR A 104 15.08 -14.11 -7.46
C TYR A 104 13.90 -15.05 -7.69
N ASP A 105 14.02 -16.26 -7.15
CA ASP A 105 12.93 -17.21 -6.99
C ASP A 105 12.24 -16.93 -5.65
N PHE A 106 10.96 -16.57 -5.70
CA PHE A 106 10.09 -16.38 -4.54
C PHE A 106 9.19 -17.60 -4.29
N PHE A 107 9.50 -18.73 -4.94
CA PHE A 107 8.79 -20.00 -4.81
C PHE A 107 7.29 -19.90 -5.10
N GLY A 108 6.94 -19.07 -6.09
CA GLY A 108 5.56 -18.84 -6.53
C GLY A 108 4.79 -17.80 -5.71
N PHE A 109 5.41 -17.16 -4.70
CA PHE A 109 4.77 -16.08 -3.97
C PHE A 109 4.71 -14.80 -4.80
N THR A 110 3.49 -14.28 -4.99
CA THR A 110 3.17 -13.07 -5.74
C THR A 110 2.06 -12.31 -5.02
N GLU A 111 1.92 -11.03 -5.36
CA GLU A 111 0.92 -10.15 -4.79
C GLU A 111 -0.08 -9.70 -5.87
N GLU A 112 -1.38 -9.94 -5.67
CA GLU A 112 -2.45 -9.80 -6.68
C GLU A 112 -2.91 -8.35 -6.91
N TYR A 113 -1.99 -7.39 -6.88
CA TYR A 113 -2.26 -5.96 -7.08
C TYR A 113 -1.35 -5.40 -8.18
N PRO A 114 -1.72 -5.54 -9.46
CA PRO A 114 -0.80 -5.37 -10.60
C PRO A 114 -0.26 -3.94 -10.77
N ARG A 115 -0.83 -2.96 -10.09
CA ARG A 115 -0.38 -1.56 -10.11
C ARG A 115 0.31 -1.10 -8.83
N ALA A 116 0.43 -1.97 -7.83
CA ALA A 116 1.02 -1.60 -6.53
C ALA A 116 2.48 -1.17 -6.68
N GLY A 117 3.26 -1.83 -7.55
CA GLY A 117 4.65 -1.45 -7.82
C GLY A 117 4.79 -0.04 -8.39
N GLU A 118 3.91 0.40 -9.31
CA GLU A 118 3.87 1.76 -9.81
C GLU A 118 3.43 2.78 -8.74
N ILE A 119 2.41 2.44 -7.95
CA ILE A 119 1.89 3.31 -6.90
C ILE A 119 2.92 3.50 -5.78
N TRP A 120 3.67 2.46 -5.39
CA TRP A 120 4.75 2.57 -4.42
C TRP A 120 5.85 3.52 -4.86
N ARG A 121 6.24 3.48 -6.14
CA ARG A 121 7.22 4.43 -6.68
C ARG A 121 6.71 5.87 -6.60
N ILE A 122 5.44 6.09 -6.94
CA ILE A 122 4.76 7.39 -6.80
C ILE A 122 4.77 7.88 -5.33
N TRP A 123 4.70 6.98 -4.36
CA TRP A 123 4.67 7.31 -2.92
C TRP A 123 6.06 7.49 -2.32
N ALA A 124 7.08 6.81 -2.87
CA ALA A 124 8.45 6.90 -2.43
C ALA A 124 9.11 8.24 -2.78
N ASP A 125 8.65 8.89 -3.85
CA ASP A 125 9.08 10.24 -4.26
C ASP A 125 8.82 11.30 -3.16
N GLU A 126 9.60 12.39 -3.15
CA GLU A 126 9.56 13.46 -2.12
C GLU A 126 8.28 14.33 -2.12
N ARG A 127 7.21 13.90 -2.79
CA ARG A 127 6.02 14.73 -3.02
C ARG A 127 5.02 14.66 -1.86
N PRO A 128 4.51 15.81 -1.36
CA PRO A 128 3.43 15.82 -0.38
C PRO A 128 2.20 15.04 -0.88
N ALA A 129 1.51 14.37 0.03
CA ALA A 129 0.27 13.68 -0.29
C ALA A 129 -0.87 14.70 -0.51
N GLU A 130 -1.54 14.59 -1.65
CA GLU A 130 -2.74 15.37 -1.98
C GLU A 130 -4.01 14.51 -1.86
N ARG A 131 -5.16 15.13 -1.62
CA ARG A 131 -6.46 14.43 -1.71
C ARG A 131 -6.78 14.13 -3.17
N GLY A 132 -7.41 12.98 -3.42
CA GLY A 132 -7.93 12.61 -4.73
C GLY A 132 -6.86 12.16 -5.73
N GLU A 133 -5.66 11.76 -5.27
CA GLU A 133 -4.64 11.20 -6.16
C GLU A 133 -5.11 9.92 -6.84
N TRP A 134 -5.82 9.05 -6.10
CA TRP A 134 -6.44 7.85 -6.62
C TRP A 134 -7.47 8.14 -7.72
N ALA A 135 -8.23 9.23 -7.58
CA ALA A 135 -9.28 9.61 -8.54
C ALA A 135 -8.71 10.09 -9.88
N ARG A 136 -7.45 10.55 -9.90
CA ARG A 136 -6.75 10.93 -11.14
C ARG A 136 -6.20 9.73 -11.91
N LEU A 137 -6.24 8.53 -11.32
CA LEU A 137 -5.80 7.28 -11.94
C LEU A 137 -6.98 6.53 -12.57
N PRO A 138 -6.73 5.70 -13.59
CA PRO A 138 -7.76 4.83 -14.15
C PRO A 138 -8.38 3.92 -13.07
N SER A 139 -9.66 3.58 -13.21
CA SER A 139 -10.40 2.83 -12.18
C SER A 139 -9.81 1.46 -11.88
N GLU A 140 -9.15 0.82 -12.84
CA GLU A 140 -8.47 -0.47 -12.64
C GLU A 140 -7.24 -0.37 -11.71
N TRP A 141 -6.83 0.83 -11.32
CA TRP A 141 -5.76 1.05 -10.33
C TRP A 141 -6.29 1.16 -8.91
N HIS A 142 -7.59 1.37 -8.71
CA HIS A 142 -8.16 1.71 -7.39
C HIS A 142 -8.01 0.58 -6.38
N GLU A 143 -8.14 -0.67 -6.81
CA GLU A 143 -7.89 -1.84 -5.96
C GLU A 143 -6.42 -1.88 -5.49
N SER A 144 -5.47 -1.71 -6.41
CA SER A 144 -4.05 -1.63 -6.06
C SER A 144 -3.72 -0.42 -5.19
N TRP A 145 -4.39 0.72 -5.39
CA TRP A 145 -4.24 1.91 -4.54
C TRP A 145 -4.72 1.66 -3.13
N LEU A 146 -5.91 1.05 -2.98
CA LEU A 146 -6.49 0.70 -1.69
C LEU A 146 -5.58 -0.27 -0.94
N HIS A 147 -5.03 -1.28 -1.63
CA HIS A 147 -4.03 -2.17 -1.07
C HIS A 147 -2.79 -1.40 -0.57
N VAL A 148 -2.20 -0.51 -1.39
CA VAL A 148 -1.05 0.29 -0.98
C VAL A 148 -1.36 1.18 0.23
N VAL A 149 -2.54 1.81 0.26
CA VAL A 149 -3.03 2.58 1.42
C VAL A 149 -3.10 1.71 2.67
N GLN A 150 -3.70 0.52 2.56
CA GLN A 150 -3.85 -0.41 3.67
C GLN A 150 -2.48 -0.89 4.19
N THR A 151 -1.63 -1.37 3.30
CA THR A 151 -0.27 -1.85 3.63
C THR A 151 0.54 -0.74 4.29
N SER A 152 0.55 0.46 3.72
CA SER A 152 1.27 1.59 4.31
C SER A 152 0.76 2.00 5.68
N TRP A 153 -0.55 1.92 5.88
CA TRP A 153 -1.16 2.25 7.16
C TRP A 153 -0.64 1.34 8.28
N PHE A 154 -0.65 0.03 8.04
CA PHE A 154 -0.25 -0.96 9.04
C PHE A 154 1.26 -1.09 9.20
N THR A 155 2.05 -0.93 8.14
CA THR A 155 3.52 -0.83 8.24
C THR A 155 3.97 0.30 9.17
N ARG A 156 3.18 1.38 9.27
CA ARG A 156 3.46 2.51 10.17
C ARG A 156 2.88 2.32 11.58
N ASP A 157 2.62 1.09 11.99
CA ASP A 157 2.02 0.70 13.27
C ASP A 157 0.71 1.44 13.60
N ARG A 158 -0.02 1.89 12.56
CA ARG A 158 -1.30 2.56 12.78
C ARG A 158 -2.37 1.51 13.02
N ARG A 159 -3.19 1.77 14.02
CA ARG A 159 -4.37 0.96 14.30
C ARG A 159 -5.42 1.23 13.24
N ALA A 160 -6.28 0.25 12.97
CA ALA A 160 -7.47 0.43 12.13
C ALA A 160 -8.45 1.35 12.86
N THR A 161 -8.23 2.66 12.85
CA THR A 161 -8.98 3.64 13.62
C THR A 161 -8.92 5.01 12.95
N ARG A 162 -9.63 5.96 13.53
CA ARG A 162 -9.63 7.36 13.09
C ARG A 162 -8.55 8.15 13.81
N TYR A 163 -7.83 8.97 13.05
CA TYR A 163 -6.87 9.97 13.53
C TYR A 163 -7.30 11.40 13.22
N GLY A 164 -8.25 11.60 12.31
CA GLY A 164 -8.85 12.92 12.06
C GLY A 164 -9.69 13.42 13.25
N THR A 165 -9.75 14.74 13.43
CA THR A 165 -10.44 15.37 14.58
C THR A 165 -11.66 16.20 14.19
N ALA A 166 -11.96 16.34 12.90
CA ALA A 166 -13.11 17.12 12.44
C ALA A 166 -14.44 16.52 12.90
N ALA A 167 -15.37 17.32 13.40
CA ALA A 167 -16.70 16.82 13.78
C ALA A 167 -17.53 16.38 12.56
N THR A 168 -17.25 16.94 11.39
CA THR A 168 -17.92 16.60 10.14
C THR A 168 -16.90 16.14 9.11
N VAL A 169 -17.14 14.98 8.53
CA VAL A 169 -16.38 14.40 7.43
C VAL A 169 -17.21 14.49 6.15
N ILE A 170 -16.61 14.99 5.08
CA ILE A 170 -17.27 15.11 3.77
C ILE A 170 -16.76 14.00 2.87
N LEU A 171 -17.65 13.11 2.47
CA LEU A 171 -17.42 12.12 1.42
C LEU A 171 -18.06 12.62 0.13
N ASP A 172 -17.24 12.88 -0.89
CA ASP A 172 -17.72 13.25 -2.21
C ASP A 172 -17.90 12.01 -3.07
N GLY A 173 -19.14 11.75 -3.50
CA GLY A 173 -19.51 10.62 -4.34
C GLY A 173 -19.23 10.80 -5.83
N SER A 174 -18.77 11.98 -6.30
CA SER A 174 -18.60 12.23 -7.73
C SER A 174 -17.56 11.34 -8.40
N GLU A 175 -16.45 11.05 -7.69
CA GLU A 175 -15.32 10.27 -8.21
C GLU A 175 -15.42 8.77 -7.86
N ILE A 176 -16.51 8.33 -7.22
CA ILE A 176 -16.67 6.94 -6.78
C ILE A 176 -17.21 6.11 -7.95
N THR A 177 -16.32 5.36 -8.59
CA THR A 177 -16.63 4.49 -9.73
C THR A 177 -16.86 3.02 -9.37
N GLY A 178 -16.62 2.65 -8.11
CA GLY A 178 -16.71 1.27 -7.62
C GLY A 178 -16.38 1.17 -6.14
N ARG A 179 -16.31 -0.07 -5.61
CA ARG A 179 -16.10 -0.31 -4.17
C ARG A 179 -14.71 0.14 -3.71
N ASP A 180 -13.67 -0.13 -4.49
CA ASP A 180 -12.31 0.26 -4.11
C ASP A 180 -12.15 1.78 -4.10
N ALA A 181 -12.75 2.47 -5.08
CA ALA A 181 -12.85 3.92 -5.13
C ALA A 181 -13.58 4.48 -3.89
N PHE A 182 -14.68 3.83 -3.47
CA PHE A 182 -15.42 4.21 -2.27
C PHE A 182 -14.55 4.13 -1.01
N TYR A 183 -13.81 3.04 -0.83
CA TYR A 183 -12.94 2.89 0.35
C TYR A 183 -11.74 3.85 0.31
N CYS A 184 -11.17 4.13 -0.87
CA CYS A 184 -10.17 5.20 -1.04
C CYS A 184 -10.74 6.57 -0.62
N ALA A 185 -11.92 6.93 -1.13
CA ALA A 185 -12.58 8.20 -0.83
C ALA A 185 -12.92 8.34 0.65
N LEU A 186 -13.46 7.28 1.27
CA LEU A 186 -13.82 7.26 2.69
C LEU A 186 -12.58 7.38 3.58
N GLY A 187 -11.54 6.60 3.29
CA GLY A 187 -10.27 6.66 4.01
C GLY A 187 -9.67 8.06 3.98
N GLU A 188 -9.67 8.71 2.81
CA GLU A 188 -9.20 10.08 2.70
C GLU A 188 -10.08 11.07 3.45
N ALA A 189 -11.40 10.95 3.35
CA ALA A 189 -12.35 11.80 4.03
C ALA A 189 -12.12 11.77 5.55
N VAL A 190 -11.95 10.57 6.13
CA VAL A 190 -11.83 10.36 7.58
C VAL A 190 -10.43 10.68 8.12
N ASN A 191 -9.38 10.27 7.40
CA ASN A 191 -8.00 10.25 7.92
C ASN A 191 -7.01 11.14 7.15
N GLY A 192 -7.47 11.89 6.14
CA GLY A 192 -6.62 12.79 5.35
C GLY A 192 -6.06 12.12 4.09
N PRO A 193 -5.30 12.86 3.25
CA PRO A 193 -4.66 12.30 2.04
C PRO A 193 -4.01 10.94 2.29
N ARG A 194 -4.24 9.96 1.39
CA ARG A 194 -3.74 8.57 1.53
C ARG A 194 -4.17 7.86 2.83
N GLY A 195 -5.25 8.33 3.45
CA GLY A 195 -5.78 7.76 4.70
C GLY A 195 -6.52 6.45 4.47
N TYR A 196 -6.42 5.53 5.44
CA TYR A 196 -7.14 4.26 5.44
C TYR A 196 -8.34 4.32 6.40
N PHE A 197 -9.49 3.79 6.01
CA PHE A 197 -10.63 3.58 6.90
C PHE A 197 -11.49 2.39 6.44
N GLY A 198 -10.83 1.24 6.26
CA GLY A 198 -11.42 -0.01 5.78
C GLY A 198 -11.20 -0.24 4.29
N SER A 199 -11.08 -1.51 3.88
CA SER A 199 -10.99 -1.95 2.48
C SER A 199 -12.14 -2.89 2.06
N ASN A 200 -13.03 -3.22 2.99
CA ASN A 200 -14.27 -3.97 2.79
C ASN A 200 -15.21 -3.67 3.99
N LEU A 201 -16.40 -4.27 4.03
CA LEU A 201 -17.38 -3.99 5.09
C LEU A 201 -16.90 -4.43 6.48
N ASP A 202 -16.21 -5.57 6.59
CA ASP A 202 -15.68 -6.06 7.86
C ASP A 202 -14.53 -5.17 8.35
N ALA A 203 -13.64 -4.75 7.45
CA ALA A 203 -12.56 -3.83 7.76
C ALA A 203 -13.06 -2.42 8.14
N LEU A 204 -14.14 -1.95 7.51
CA LEU A 204 -14.82 -0.71 7.89
C LEU A 204 -15.44 -0.85 9.29
N PHE A 205 -16.10 -1.98 9.57
CA PHE A 205 -16.63 -2.26 10.90
C PHE A 205 -15.54 -2.27 11.97
N ASP A 206 -14.40 -2.91 11.70
CA ASP A 206 -13.26 -2.90 12.61
C ASP A 206 -12.70 -1.50 12.85
N CYS A 207 -12.64 -0.66 11.81
CA CYS A 207 -12.24 0.74 11.96
C CYS A 207 -13.19 1.52 12.89
N LEU A 208 -14.50 1.35 12.70
CA LEU A 208 -15.53 2.01 13.50
C LEU A 208 -15.55 1.51 14.96
N ARG A 209 -15.41 0.20 15.15
CA ARG A 209 -15.38 -0.44 16.48
C ARG A 209 -14.13 -0.02 17.25
N THR A 210 -12.97 -0.03 16.60
CA THR A 210 -11.71 0.37 17.22
C THR A 210 -11.69 1.87 17.53
N MET A 211 -12.23 2.73 16.65
CA MET A 211 -12.42 4.15 16.92
C MET A 211 -13.19 4.41 18.22
N ARG A 212 -14.29 3.68 18.44
CA ARG A 212 -15.07 3.76 19.68
C ARG A 212 -14.29 3.26 20.89
N GLY A 213 -13.60 2.12 20.76
CA GLY A 213 -12.78 1.55 21.83
C GLY A 213 -11.63 2.44 22.26
N ASP A 214 -11.04 3.18 21.32
CA ASP A 214 -9.90 4.07 21.55
C ASP A 214 -10.32 5.45 22.07
N GLY A 215 -11.63 5.75 22.08
CA GLY A 215 -12.11 7.10 22.40
C GLY A 215 -11.66 8.15 21.38
N ALA A 216 -11.39 7.74 20.14
CA ALA A 216 -11.10 8.68 19.05
C ALA A 216 -12.28 9.61 18.80
N ALA A 217 -12.01 10.80 18.25
CA ALA A 217 -13.03 11.82 18.05
C ALA A 217 -14.18 11.28 17.18
N PRO A 218 -15.45 11.39 17.62
CA PRO A 218 -16.59 11.01 16.78
C PRO A 218 -16.71 11.95 15.58
N PHE A 219 -17.46 11.53 14.56
CA PHE A 219 -17.80 12.37 13.43
C PHE A 219 -19.18 12.04 12.87
N ASP A 220 -19.75 13.03 12.19
CA ASP A 220 -20.87 12.88 11.27
C ASP A 220 -20.36 12.85 9.84
N LEU A 221 -20.97 12.01 9.00
CA LEU A 221 -20.63 11.87 7.59
C LEU A 221 -21.64 12.65 6.73
N VAL A 222 -21.16 13.61 5.96
CA VAL A 222 -21.91 14.24 4.87
C VAL A 222 -21.50 13.59 3.56
N TRP A 223 -22.38 12.76 3.01
CA TRP A 223 -22.17 12.08 1.73
C TRP A 223 -22.80 12.88 0.61
N ARG A 224 -21.99 13.69 -0.07
CA ARG A 224 -22.39 14.51 -1.22
C ARG A 224 -22.40 13.67 -2.49
N ASN A 225 -23.22 14.05 -3.47
CA ASN A 225 -23.35 13.32 -4.72
C ASN A 225 -23.69 11.84 -4.46
N HIS A 226 -24.47 11.58 -3.40
CA HIS A 226 -24.75 10.23 -2.94
C HIS A 226 -25.45 9.39 -4.02
N SER A 227 -26.38 9.98 -4.78
CA SER A 227 -27.05 9.30 -5.89
C SER A 227 -26.07 8.80 -6.94
N ALA A 228 -25.09 9.61 -7.35
CA ALA A 228 -24.08 9.21 -8.33
C ALA A 228 -23.26 8.00 -7.84
N SER A 229 -22.74 8.06 -6.62
CA SER A 229 -22.00 6.93 -6.05
C SER A 229 -22.88 5.69 -5.82
N ARG A 230 -24.16 5.87 -5.45
CA ARG A 230 -25.10 4.75 -5.28
C ARG A 230 -25.35 4.01 -6.59
N ASP A 231 -25.43 4.73 -7.72
CA ASP A 231 -25.61 4.11 -9.02
C ASP A 231 -24.40 3.26 -9.42
N ALA A 232 -23.17 3.70 -9.07
CA ALA A 232 -21.95 2.93 -9.30
C ALA A 232 -21.78 1.73 -8.34
N LEU A 233 -22.16 1.92 -7.06
CA LEU A 233 -21.96 0.92 -6.00
C LEU A 233 -23.05 -0.15 -5.95
N GLY A 234 -24.25 0.18 -6.43
CA GLY A 234 -25.45 -0.63 -6.28
C GLY A 234 -26.15 -0.39 -4.93
N ALA A 235 -27.48 -0.37 -4.97
CA ALA A 235 -28.31 -0.01 -3.81
C ALA A 235 -28.08 -0.91 -2.59
N ASP A 236 -27.86 -2.21 -2.79
CA ASP A 236 -27.65 -3.17 -1.70
C ASP A 236 -26.36 -2.89 -0.93
N PHE A 237 -25.25 -2.64 -1.65
CA PHE A 237 -23.98 -2.31 -1.01
C PHE A 237 -24.07 -0.98 -0.28
N THR A 238 -24.60 0.06 -0.94
CA THR A 238 -24.78 1.38 -0.32
C THR A 238 -25.66 1.31 0.93
N GLY A 239 -26.74 0.52 0.89
CA GLY A 239 -27.59 0.27 2.05
C GLY A 239 -26.83 -0.33 3.23
N ARG A 240 -26.04 -1.39 2.98
CA ARG A 240 -25.21 -2.03 4.02
C ARG A 240 -24.19 -1.09 4.63
N VAL A 241 -23.56 -0.22 3.83
CA VAL A 241 -22.64 0.81 4.34
C VAL A 241 -23.37 1.79 5.26
N LEU A 242 -24.54 2.29 4.85
CA LEU A 242 -25.32 3.24 5.65
C LEU A 242 -25.79 2.62 6.96
N ASP A 243 -26.25 1.37 6.93
CA ASP A 243 -26.68 0.65 8.13
C ASP A 243 -25.51 0.43 9.08
N LEU A 244 -24.36 -0.01 8.56
CA LEU A 244 -23.14 -0.20 9.35
C LEU A 244 -22.68 1.09 10.05
N LEU A 245 -22.66 2.21 9.33
CA LEU A 245 -22.30 3.51 9.88
C LEU A 245 -23.25 3.92 11.01
N ARG A 246 -24.57 3.74 10.82
CA ARG A 246 -25.59 4.07 11.83
C ARG A 246 -25.55 3.15 13.05
N GLU A 247 -25.37 1.85 12.84
CA GLU A 247 -25.18 0.87 13.91
C GLU A 247 -23.96 1.21 14.76
N CYS A 248 -22.89 1.65 14.10
CA CYS A 248 -21.71 2.20 14.74
C CYS A 248 -21.84 3.68 15.09
N GLY A 249 -23.06 4.21 15.19
CA GLY A 249 -23.43 5.56 15.66
C GLY A 249 -22.73 6.73 14.99
N VAL A 250 -22.40 6.62 13.71
CA VAL A 250 -22.02 7.73 12.82
C VAL A 250 -23.30 8.23 12.16
N ALA A 251 -23.67 9.50 12.40
CA ALA A 251 -24.79 10.09 11.69
C ALA A 251 -24.42 10.32 10.22
N VAL A 252 -25.32 10.00 9.29
CA VAL A 252 -25.07 10.15 7.86
C VAL A 252 -26.13 11.06 7.24
N LEU A 253 -25.68 12.14 6.61
CA LEU A 253 -26.50 13.01 5.77
C LEU A 253 -26.15 12.76 4.29
N THR A 254 -27.09 12.25 3.52
CA THR A 254 -26.94 12.06 2.07
C THR A 254 -27.49 13.29 1.34
N ALA A 255 -26.69 13.89 0.46
CA ALA A 255 -27.05 15.04 -0.37
C ALA A 255 -26.73 14.79 -1.85
#